data_AF-A0A948THS1-F1
#
_entry.id   AF-A0A948THS1-F1
#
_cell.length_a   1.000
_cell.length_b   1.000
_cell.length_c   1.000
_cell.angle_alpha   90.00
_cell.angle_beta   90.00
_cell.angle_gamma   90.00
#
_symmetry.space_group_name_H-M   'P 1'
#
loop_
_entity.id
_entity.type
_entity.pdbx_description
1 polymer ?
#
loop_
_entity_poly.entity_id
_entity_poly.type
_entity_poly.pdbx_seq_one_letter_code
_entity_poly.pdbx_strand_id
1 'polypeptide(L)'
;MATILKMPVGISSWNAIRREHMFFVDKTGYLSELMRAGRRIFIARPRRMGKTTMCSLLDEALSHGLDSFRGLNIEKTGSPQSLVDVAPTLSHGWSRQTPSQGTTA
;
A
#
# COMPACT_ATOMS: atom_id res chain seq x y z
N MET A 1 16.03 6.84 -25.44
CA MET A 1 14.67 6.83 -26.01
C MET A 1 13.67 6.92 -24.86
N ALA A 2 12.64 7.75 -24.95
CA ALA A 2 11.62 7.82 -23.92
C ALA A 2 10.64 6.65 -24.07
N THR A 3 10.66 5.71 -23.13
CA THR A 3 9.72 4.60 -23.11
C THR A 3 8.34 5.13 -22.72
N ILE A 4 7.37 5.02 -23.62
CA ILE A 4 5.99 5.40 -23.32
C ILE A 4 5.43 4.37 -22.33
N LEU A 5 5.17 4.79 -21.10
CA LEU A 5 4.59 3.94 -20.07
C LEU A 5 3.12 3.69 -20.37
N LYS A 6 2.69 2.43 -20.23
CA LYS A 6 1.28 2.04 -20.41
C LYS A 6 0.43 2.66 -19.31
N MET A 7 -0.68 3.29 -19.68
CA MET A 7 -1.62 3.87 -18.72
C MET A 7 -2.44 2.75 -18.05
N PRO A 8 -2.54 2.72 -16.71
CA PRO A 8 -3.31 1.71 -15.98
C PRO A 8 -4.81 2.02 -16.04
N VAL A 9 -5.43 1.86 -17.21
CA VAL A 9 -6.88 2.04 -17.38
C VAL A 9 -7.60 0.82 -16.81
N GLY A 10 -8.45 1.01 -15.79
CA GLY A 10 -9.17 -0.07 -15.13
C GLY A 10 -8.33 -0.93 -14.18
N ILE A 11 -7.04 -0.61 -14.00
CA ILE A 11 -6.12 -1.35 -13.12
C ILE A 11 -5.83 -0.50 -11.90
N SER A 12 -6.21 -1.02 -10.72
CA SER A 12 -5.98 -0.37 -9.43
C SER A 12 -5.14 -1.20 -8.47
N SER A 13 -4.78 -2.43 -8.84
CA SER A 13 -3.89 -3.26 -8.03
C SER A 13 -2.48 -2.69 -8.08
N TRP A 14 -1.91 -2.41 -6.91
CA TRP A 14 -0.55 -1.90 -6.80
C TRP A 14 0.47 -2.88 -7.38
N ASN A 15 0.31 -4.16 -7.05
CA ASN A 15 1.20 -5.22 -7.54
C ASN A 15 1.21 -5.27 -9.08
N ALA A 16 0.03 -5.20 -9.72
CA ALA A 16 -0.08 -5.19 -11.18
C ALA A 16 0.58 -3.94 -11.80
N ILE A 17 0.36 -2.75 -11.22
CA ILE A 17 0.96 -1.49 -11.67
C ILE A 17 2.50 -1.57 -11.63
N ARG A 18 3.06 -2.16 -10.57
CA ARG A 18 4.51 -2.31 -10.41
C ARG A 18 5.10 -3.37 -11.32
N ARG A 19 4.46 -4.55 -11.39
CA ARG A 19 4.92 -5.69 -12.20
C ARG A 19 4.91 -5.38 -13.70
N GLU A 20 3.89 -4.67 -14.17
CA GLU A 20 3.74 -4.32 -15.60
C GLU A 20 4.39 -2.97 -15.96
N HIS A 21 5.17 -2.38 -15.05
CA HIS A 21 5.86 -1.08 -15.23
C HIS A 21 4.94 -0.01 -15.82
N MET A 22 3.73 0.11 -15.27
CA MET A 22 2.73 1.05 -15.76
C MET A 22 3.02 2.48 -15.27
N PHE A 23 2.40 3.44 -15.95
CA PHE A 23 2.43 4.83 -15.52
C PHE A 23 1.77 4.97 -14.15
N PHE A 24 2.52 5.48 -13.18
CA PHE A 24 2.04 5.76 -11.84
C PHE A 24 2.57 7.11 -11.38
N VAL A 25 1.67 7.96 -10.89
CA VAL A 25 2.07 9.22 -10.26
C VAL A 25 2.36 8.93 -8.80
N ASP A 26 3.62 9.08 -8.39
CA ASP A 26 4.01 8.83 -7.02
C ASP A 26 3.38 9.86 -6.07
N LYS A 27 2.44 9.37 -5.28
CA LYS A 27 1.82 10.10 -4.17
C LYS A 27 1.89 9.31 -2.86
N THR A 28 2.81 8.36 -2.78
CA THR A 28 2.97 7.47 -1.63
C THR A 28 3.47 8.20 -0.38
N GLY A 29 3.99 9.43 -0.52
CA GLY A 29 4.32 10.31 0.61
C GLY A 29 3.13 10.54 1.56
N TYR A 30 1.91 10.69 1.03
CA TYR A 30 0.71 10.81 1.88
C TYR A 30 0.46 9.56 2.72
N LEU A 31 0.89 8.39 2.26
CA LEU A 31 0.76 7.16 3.04
C LEU A 31 1.57 7.25 4.34
N SER A 32 2.77 7.82 4.28
CA SER A 32 3.60 8.02 5.48
C SER A 32 2.97 9.00 6.46
N GLU A 33 2.34 10.07 5.97
CA GLU A 33 1.58 11.01 6.80
C GLU A 33 0.37 10.32 7.44
N LEU A 34 -0.37 9.51 6.66
CA LEU A 34 -1.46 8.66 7.15
C LEU A 34 -0.95 7.70 8.24
N MET A 35 0.15 6.99 8.00
CA MET A 35 0.72 6.05 8.97
C MET A 35 1.10 6.73 10.31
N ARG A 36 1.45 8.02 10.27
CA ARG A 36 1.78 8.84 11.45
C ARG A 36 0.56 9.48 12.13
N ALA A 37 -0.54 9.71 11.40
CA ALA A 37 -1.70 10.47 11.87
C ALA A 37 -2.58 9.72 12.90
N GLY A 38 -2.32 8.45 13.20
CA GLY A 38 -2.91 7.72 14.35
C GLY A 38 -4.08 6.79 14.01
N ARG A 39 -4.83 6.36 15.06
CA ARG A 39 -5.77 5.21 15.03
C ARG A 39 -6.97 5.33 14.09
N ARG A 40 -7.43 6.53 13.74
CA ARG A 40 -8.63 6.74 12.89
C ARG A 40 -8.41 7.95 11.99
N ILE A 41 -8.41 7.73 10.68
CA ILE A 41 -8.09 8.75 9.69
C ILE A 41 -9.24 8.87 8.71
N PHE A 42 -9.73 10.09 8.52
CA PHE A 42 -10.75 10.38 7.53
C PHE A 42 -10.08 10.74 6.20
N ILE A 43 -10.21 9.86 5.21
CA ILE A 43 -9.69 10.08 3.86
C ILE A 43 -10.77 10.80 3.04
N ALA A 44 -10.79 12.13 3.14
CA ALA A 44 -11.74 12.97 2.42
C ALA A 44 -11.45 12.96 0.91
N ARG A 45 -12.11 12.06 0.17
CA ARG A 45 -12.19 11.98 -1.31
C ARG A 45 -10.90 12.45 -2.04
N PRO A 46 -9.85 11.61 -2.07
CA PRO A 46 -8.58 11.97 -2.68
C PRO A 46 -8.76 12.05 -4.20
N ARG A 47 -8.85 13.29 -4.72
CA ARG A 47 -9.10 13.58 -6.14
C ARG A 47 -7.95 13.00 -6.97
N ARG A 48 -8.28 12.19 -7.99
CA ARG A 48 -7.32 11.57 -8.92
C ARG A 48 -6.27 10.66 -8.30
N MET A 49 -6.44 10.25 -7.04
CA MET A 49 -5.57 9.24 -6.42
C MET A 49 -6.13 7.83 -6.59
N GLY A 50 -7.44 7.73 -6.89
CA GLY A 50 -8.17 6.48 -6.97
C GLY A 50 -8.29 5.88 -5.57
N LYS A 51 -9.48 5.92 -4.96
CA LYS A 51 -9.69 5.32 -3.63
C LYS A 51 -9.24 3.85 -3.62
N THR A 52 -9.57 3.12 -4.67
CA THR A 52 -9.20 1.71 -4.85
C THR A 52 -7.69 1.51 -4.92
N THR A 53 -6.98 2.33 -5.71
CA THR A 53 -5.51 2.25 -5.80
C THR A 53 -4.85 2.57 -4.48
N MET A 54 -5.36 3.58 -3.76
CA MET A 54 -4.86 3.93 -2.43
C MET A 54 -5.08 2.81 -1.41
N CYS A 55 -6.25 2.16 -1.42
CA CYS A 55 -6.50 0.99 -0.58
C CYS A 55 -5.54 -0.17 -0.92
N SER A 56 -5.25 -0.41 -2.20
CA SER A 56 -4.29 -1.44 -2.60
C SER A 56 -2.86 -1.13 -2.17
N LEU A 57 -2.46 0.15 -2.16
CA LEU A 57 -1.16 0.59 -1.63
C LEU A 57 -1.08 0.35 -0.12
N LEU A 58 -2.15 0.69 0.63
CA LEU A 58 -2.22 0.41 2.06
C LEU A 58 -2.16 -1.09 2.34
N ASP A 59 -2.96 -1.89 1.64
CA ASP A 59 -2.99 -3.35 1.83
C ASP A 59 -1.60 -3.96 1.65
N GLU A 60 -0.90 -3.58 0.57
CA GLU A 60 0.46 -4.03 0.33
C GLU A 60 1.44 -3.54 1.41
N ALA A 61 1.42 -2.24 1.72
CA ALA A 61 2.36 -1.67 2.68
C ALA A 61 2.20 -2.26 4.09
N LEU A 62 1.00 -2.69 4.46
CA LEU A 62 0.69 -3.27 5.76
C LEU A 62 0.86 -4.79 5.81
N SER A 63 0.58 -5.50 4.72
CA SER A 63 0.68 -6.96 4.66
C SER A 63 2.06 -7.45 4.23
N HIS A 64 2.74 -6.70 3.37
CA HIS A 64 4.01 -7.08 2.71
C HIS A 64 5.15 -6.08 2.95
N GLY A 65 4.90 -5.01 3.71
CA GLY A 65 5.90 -3.98 3.99
C GLY A 65 6.21 -3.10 2.78
N LEU A 66 7.39 -2.46 2.80
CA LEU A 66 7.78 -1.46 1.80
C LEU A 66 8.62 -2.01 0.63
N ASP A 67 8.73 -3.33 0.49
CA ASP A 67 9.61 -3.95 -0.53
C ASP A 67 9.21 -3.60 -1.97
N SER A 68 7.92 -3.56 -2.26
CA SER A 68 7.41 -3.15 -3.59
C SER A 68 7.39 -1.63 -3.79
N PHE A 69 7.82 -0.85 -2.80
CA PHE A 69 7.82 0.62 -2.81
C PHE A 69 9.20 1.24 -3.04
N ARG A 70 10.21 0.43 -3.39
CA ARG A 70 11.54 0.92 -3.73
C ARG A 70 11.52 2.05 -4.77
N GLY A 71 12.28 3.11 -4.49
CA GLY A 71 12.41 4.31 -5.30
C GLY A 71 11.24 5.30 -5.17
N LEU A 72 10.27 5.07 -4.29
CA LEU A 72 9.11 5.96 -4.06
C LEU A 72 9.28 6.82 -2.82
N ASN A 73 8.43 7.84 -2.70
CA ASN A 73 8.46 8.78 -1.58
C ASN A 73 8.22 8.12 -0.21
N ILE A 74 7.39 7.09 -0.12
CA ILE A 74 7.13 6.40 1.15
C ILE A 74 8.37 5.71 1.74
N GLU A 75 9.27 5.20 0.89
CA GLU A 75 10.51 4.56 1.34
C GLU A 75 11.43 5.60 2.01
N LYS A 76 11.49 6.82 1.45
CA LYS A 76 12.34 7.91 1.95
C LYS A 76 11.85 8.50 3.26
N THR A 77 10.53 8.55 3.47
CA THR A 77 9.94 9.15 4.68
C THR A 77 10.02 8.23 5.90
N GLY A 78 10.36 6.95 5.71
CA GLY A 78 10.70 6.01 6.77
C GLY A 78 9.59 5.75 7.78
N SER A 79 8.71 4.77 7.53
CA SER A 79 7.91 4.17 8.60
C SER A 79 7.26 2.84 8.20
N PRO A 80 7.86 1.68 8.54
CA PRO A 80 7.15 0.40 8.52
C PRO A 80 6.73 -0.08 9.93
N GLN A 81 7.40 0.37 10.99
CA GLN A 81 7.30 -0.30 12.29
C GLN A 81 6.15 0.16 13.20
N SER A 82 5.59 1.35 12.99
CA SER A 82 4.52 1.80 13.89
C SER A 82 3.18 1.15 13.61
N LEU A 83 2.89 0.62 12.40
CA LEU A 83 1.51 0.19 12.06
C LEU A 83 1.16 -1.25 12.36
N VAL A 84 2.15 -2.15 12.41
CA VAL A 84 1.93 -3.53 12.91
C VAL A 84 1.40 -3.53 14.35
N ASP A 85 1.76 -2.51 15.14
CA ASP A 85 1.27 -2.34 16.51
C ASP A 85 -0.11 -1.65 16.61
N VAL A 86 -0.50 -0.81 15.64
CA VAL A 86 -1.77 -0.03 15.71
C VAL A 86 -2.96 -0.66 14.99
N ALA A 87 -2.77 -1.68 14.15
CA ALA A 87 -3.83 -2.18 13.27
C ALA A 87 -4.25 -3.65 13.48
N PRO A 88 -4.72 -4.08 14.67
CA PRO A 88 -5.51 -5.30 14.77
C PRO A 88 -6.84 -5.21 14.00
N THR A 89 -7.34 -4.00 13.73
CA THR A 89 -8.68 -3.76 13.15
C THR A 89 -8.78 -4.02 11.63
N LEU A 90 -7.69 -3.83 10.87
CA LEU A 90 -7.69 -4.15 9.44
C LEU A 90 -7.49 -5.65 9.19
N SER A 91 -6.88 -6.37 10.13
CA SER A 91 -6.65 -7.82 10.03
C SER A 91 -7.89 -8.68 10.32
N HIS A 92 -8.88 -8.18 11.07
CA HIS A 92 -10.00 -9.00 11.54
C HIS A 92 -11.19 -9.07 10.57
N GLY A 93 -11.20 -8.27 9.49
CA GLY A 93 -12.34 -8.17 8.57
C GLY A 93 -12.13 -8.77 7.18
N TRP A 94 -10.89 -8.99 6.75
CA TRP A 94 -10.57 -9.51 5.42
C TRP A 94 -9.88 -10.86 5.54
N SER A 95 -10.67 -11.91 5.37
CA SER A 95 -10.23 -13.30 5.35
C SER A 95 -9.16 -13.53 4.26
N ARG A 96 -7.90 -13.47 4.66
CA ARG A 96 -6.86 -14.39 4.18
C ARG A 96 -6.25 -15.01 5.42
N GLN A 97 -6.59 -16.28 5.62
CA GLN A 97 -5.98 -17.15 6.62
C GLN A 97 -4.47 -16.96 6.58
N THR A 98 -3.87 -16.56 7.69
CA THR A 98 -2.45 -16.77 7.91
C THR A 98 -2.23 -18.30 7.82
N PRO A 99 -1.24 -18.79 7.07
CA PRO A 99 -0.93 -20.21 7.13
C PRO A 99 -0.49 -20.49 8.57
N SER A 100 -1.25 -21.34 9.27
CA SER A 100 -0.88 -21.84 10.57
C SER A 100 0.49 -22.50 10.45
N GLN A 101 1.52 -21.87 11.02
CA GLN A 101 2.79 -22.54 11.28
C GLN A 101 2.47 -23.79 12.12
N GLY A 102 2.73 -24.96 11.56
CA GLY A 102 2.48 -26.23 12.20
C GLY A 102 3.34 -26.35 13.45
N THR A 103 2.69 -26.49 14.61
CA THR A 103 3.32 -27.00 15.81
C THR A 103 3.62 -28.48 15.57
N THR A 104 4.88 -28.79 15.27
CA THR A 104 5.44 -30.11 15.56
C THR A 104 5.57 -30.22 17.07
N ALA A 105 4.80 -31.12 17.67
CA ALA A 105 5.05 -31.69 18.99
C ALA A 105 5.55 -33.11 18.81
#